data_AF-A0A1V4Q9F5-F1
#
_entry.id   AF-A0A1V4Q9F5-F1
#
_cell.length_a   1.000
_cell.length_b   1.000
_cell.length_c   1.000
_cell.angle_alpha   90.00
_cell.angle_beta   90.00
_cell.angle_gamma   90.00
#
_symmetry.space_group_name_H-M   'P 1'
#
loop_
_entity.id
_entity.type
_entity.pdbx_description
1 polymer ?
#
loop_
_entity_poly.entity_id
_entity_poly.type
_entity_poly.pdbx_seq_one_letter_code
_entity_poly.pdbx_strand_id
1 'polypeptide(L)'
;MRWDESTRTLELSERNVAVLRLKLTDPLSARMIQTGCGRIIARAIADDDEGATEVVPAVAEGVVTLTASELERLSTVGTSVVVADVTVSSVPNSKHYGDRPPGAMYMPTSGDIV
;
A
#
# COMPACT_ATOMS: atom_id res chain seq x y z
N MET A 1 -0.51 -5.55 -0.13
CA MET A 1 -1.58 -4.62 -0.53
C MET A 1 -2.52 -5.32 -1.48
N ARG A 2 -3.82 -5.25 -1.21
CA ARG A 2 -4.90 -5.88 -1.99
C ARG A 2 -6.00 -4.86 -2.22
N TRP A 3 -6.55 -4.86 -3.43
CA TRP A 3 -7.74 -4.08 -3.77
C TRP A 3 -8.94 -5.02 -3.88
N ASP A 4 -10.03 -4.69 -3.20
CA ASP A 4 -11.33 -5.32 -3.36
C ASP A 4 -12.28 -4.35 -4.06
N GLU A 5 -12.58 -4.68 -5.32
CA GLU A 5 -13.43 -3.86 -6.18
C GLU A 5 -14.91 -3.91 -5.77
N SER A 6 -15.36 -5.00 -5.14
CA SER A 6 -16.77 -5.20 -4.75
C SER A 6 -17.18 -4.29 -3.59
N THR A 7 -16.23 -4.01 -2.69
CA THR A 7 -16.43 -3.21 -1.48
C THR A 7 -15.71 -1.86 -1.55
N ARG A 8 -15.02 -1.57 -2.66
CA ARG A 8 -14.11 -0.42 -2.83
C ARG A 8 -13.12 -0.30 -1.67
N THR A 9 -12.57 -1.43 -1.24
CA THR A 9 -11.67 -1.50 -0.08
C THR A 9 -10.23 -1.73 -0.50
N LEU A 10 -9.34 -0.84 -0.07
CA LEU A 10 -7.90 -0.99 -0.18
C LEU A 10 -7.33 -1.54 1.13
N GLU A 11 -6.91 -2.80 1.12
CA GLU A 11 -6.21 -3.41 2.25
C GLU A 11 -4.70 -3.11 2.16
N LEU A 12 -4.21 -2.32 3.12
CA LEU A 12 -2.80 -2.05 3.31
C LEU A 12 -2.28 -2.90 4.47
N SER A 13 -1.33 -3.80 4.17
CA SER A 13 -0.61 -4.48 5.25
C SER A 13 0.25 -3.50 6.05
N GLU A 14 0.52 -3.83 7.31
CA GLU A 14 1.42 -3.07 8.20
C GLU A 14 2.73 -2.67 7.51
N ARG A 15 3.32 -3.61 6.76
CA ARG A 15 4.54 -3.34 5.99
C ARG A 15 4.34 -2.24 4.94
N ASN A 16 3.21 -2.20 4.25
CA ASN A 16 2.97 -1.17 3.23
C ASN A 16 2.75 0.20 3.89
N VAL A 17 2.05 0.24 5.04
CA VAL A 17 1.88 1.47 5.82
C VAL A 17 3.24 2.01 6.28
N ALA A 18 4.08 1.16 6.85
CA ALA A 18 5.44 1.53 7.27
C ALA A 18 6.30 2.03 6.10
N VAL A 19 6.19 1.39 4.92
CA VAL A 19 6.91 1.83 3.71
C VAL A 19 6.40 3.18 3.22
N LEU A 20 5.08 3.43 3.20
CA LEU A 20 4.54 4.74 2.81
C LEU A 20 5.03 5.85 3.74
N ARG A 21 5.07 5.59 5.05
CA ARG A 21 5.62 6.52 6.04
C ARG A 21 7.10 6.80 5.81
N LEU A 22 7.91 5.76 5.57
CA LEU A 22 9.33 5.94 5.27
C LEU A 22 9.55 6.75 3.99
N LYS A 23 8.75 6.47 2.96
CA LYS A 23 8.77 7.22 1.70
C LYS A 23 8.35 8.68 1.88
N LEU A 24 7.47 8.98 2.84
CA LEU A 24 7.07 10.35 3.13
C LEU A 24 8.25 11.18 3.68
N THR A 25 9.12 10.57 4.47
CA THR A 25 10.33 11.22 5.00
C THR A 25 11.48 11.33 4.01
N ASP A 26 11.40 10.66 2.87
CA ASP A 26 12.43 10.67 1.83
C ASP A 26 12.07 11.70 0.73
N PRO A 27 12.85 12.79 0.58
CA PRO A 27 12.56 13.86 -0.37
C PRO A 27 12.71 13.42 -1.83
N LEU A 28 13.43 12.33 -2.12
CA LEU A 28 13.58 11.78 -3.47
C LEU A 28 12.51 10.73 -3.79
N SER A 29 11.68 10.39 -2.82
CA SER A 29 10.65 9.39 -3.01
C SER A 29 9.48 9.93 -3.81
N ALA A 30 8.98 9.12 -4.73
CA ALA A 30 7.70 9.38 -5.38
C ALA A 30 6.49 9.22 -4.41
N ARG A 31 6.73 8.80 -3.16
CA ARG A 31 5.72 8.61 -2.10
C ARG A 31 4.57 7.67 -2.49
N MET A 32 4.81 6.75 -3.43
CA MET A 32 3.80 5.85 -3.98
C MET A 32 4.12 4.37 -3.77
N ILE A 33 3.08 3.56 -3.62
CA ILE A 33 3.10 2.09 -3.67
C ILE A 33 1.93 1.63 -4.55
N GLN A 34 2.19 0.72 -5.49
CA GLN A 34 1.17 0.18 -6.38
C GLN A 34 0.72 -1.22 -5.94
N THR A 35 -0.53 -1.59 -6.22
CA THR A 35 -1.04 -2.94 -5.97
C THR A 35 -0.31 -3.92 -6.90
N GLY A 36 -0.19 -5.19 -6.48
CA GLY A 36 0.32 -6.24 -7.38
C GLY A 36 -0.54 -6.45 -8.63
N CYS A 37 -1.82 -6.04 -8.61
CA CYS A 37 -2.71 -6.07 -9.77
C CYS A 37 -2.60 -4.82 -10.67
N GLY A 38 -1.77 -3.84 -10.31
CA GLY A 38 -1.53 -2.62 -11.09
C GLY A 38 -2.66 -1.59 -11.09
N ARG A 39 -3.86 -1.96 -10.62
CA ARG A 39 -5.09 -1.14 -10.73
C ARG A 39 -5.18 0.04 -9.77
N ILE A 40 -4.54 -0.04 -8.60
CA ILE A 40 -4.62 1.01 -7.57
C ILE A 40 -3.22 1.37 -7.10
N ILE A 41 -2.97 2.67 -6.94
CA ILE A 41 -1.75 3.25 -6.40
C ILE A 41 -2.11 3.97 -5.10
N ALA A 42 -1.45 3.63 -4.00
CA ALA A 42 -1.51 4.40 -2.77
C ALA A 42 -0.40 5.46 -2.81
N ARG A 43 -0.76 6.74 -2.64
CA ARG A 43 0.17 7.88 -2.59
C ARG A 43 0.13 8.52 -1.21
N ALA A 44 1.28 8.78 -0.61
CA ALA A 44 1.40 9.49 0.66
C ALA A 44 1.72 10.98 0.43
N ILE A 45 1.08 11.86 1.19
CA ILE A 45 1.35 13.31 1.22
C ILE A 45 1.51 13.80 2.67
N ALA A 46 2.23 14.90 2.85
CA ALA A 46 2.33 15.55 4.15
C ALA A 46 1.00 16.28 4.47
N ASP A 47 0.69 16.45 5.75
CA ASP A 47 -0.52 17.17 6.16
C ASP A 47 -0.43 18.68 5.83
N ASP A 48 0.78 19.23 5.74
CA ASP A 48 1.06 20.67 5.52
C ASP A 48 1.68 20.97 4.13
N ASP A 49 1.39 20.18 3.10
CA ASP A 49 1.95 20.43 1.75
C ASP A 49 1.28 21.70 1.15
N GLU A 50 1.77 22.90 1.50
CA GLU A 50 1.32 24.25 1.09
C GLU A 50 1.38 24.51 -0.44
N GLY A 51 1.80 23.52 -1.23
CA GLY A 51 1.85 23.60 -2.70
C GLY A 51 0.74 22.85 -3.43
N ALA A 52 -0.12 22.12 -2.72
CA ALA A 52 -1.23 21.40 -3.32
C ALA A 52 -2.54 22.17 -3.09
N THR A 53 -3.04 22.80 -4.15
CA THR A 53 -4.42 23.31 -4.25
C THR A 53 -5.38 22.35 -3.57
N GLU A 54 -5.95 22.72 -2.41
CA GLU A 54 -6.80 21.89 -1.56
C GLU A 54 -6.51 20.39 -1.70
N VAL A 55 -5.58 19.85 -0.91
CA VAL A 55 -5.27 18.42 -0.93
C VAL A 55 -6.43 17.64 -0.33
N VAL A 56 -7.49 17.49 -1.11
CA VAL A 56 -8.60 16.62 -0.79
C VAL A 56 -8.07 15.19 -0.91
N PRO A 57 -8.24 14.32 0.09
CA PRO A 57 -8.12 12.89 -0.10
C PRO A 57 -8.97 12.51 -1.32
N ALA A 58 -8.30 12.29 -2.45
CA ALA A 58 -8.93 12.13 -3.75
C ALA A 58 -8.53 10.77 -4.30
N VAL A 59 -9.53 10.13 -4.89
CA VAL A 59 -9.38 8.93 -5.69
C VAL A 59 -9.50 9.36 -7.13
N ALA A 60 -8.35 9.58 -7.78
CA ALA A 60 -8.29 10.01 -9.17
C ALA A 60 -7.60 8.94 -10.00
N GLU A 61 -8.30 8.40 -11.01
CA GLU A 61 -7.73 7.43 -11.97
C GLU A 61 -7.04 6.21 -11.32
N GLY A 62 -7.54 5.77 -10.16
CA GLY A 62 -6.95 4.64 -9.42
C GLY A 62 -5.81 5.03 -8.47
N VAL A 63 -5.54 6.32 -8.25
CA VAL A 63 -4.62 6.80 -7.23
C VAL A 63 -5.39 7.20 -5.98
N VAL A 64 -5.13 6.51 -4.87
CA VAL A 64 -5.67 6.82 -3.53
C VAL A 64 -4.63 7.64 -2.78
N THR A 65 -4.92 8.91 -2.53
CA THR A 65 -4.02 9.81 -1.80
C THR A 65 -4.33 9.77 -0.30
N LEU A 66 -3.32 9.49 0.51
CA LEU A 66 -3.37 9.37 1.97
C LEU A 66 -2.49 10.43 2.62
N THR A 67 -2.98 11.10 3.66
CA THR A 67 -2.17 12.06 4.42
C THR A 67 -1.30 11.38 5.48
N ALA A 68 -0.34 12.12 6.03
CA ALA A 68 0.53 11.63 7.09
C ALA A 68 -0.27 11.22 8.33
N SER A 69 -1.25 12.03 8.71
CA SER A 69 -2.18 11.75 9.81
C SER A 69 -3.02 10.50 9.57
N GLU A 70 -3.47 10.25 8.34
CA GLU A 70 -4.23 9.02 8.01
C GLU A 70 -3.34 7.78 8.07
N LEU A 71 -2.11 7.88 7.58
CA LEU A 71 -1.12 6.80 7.69
C LEU A 71 -0.74 6.50 9.14
N GLU A 72 -0.72 7.51 10.01
CA GLU A 72 -0.53 7.31 11.45
C GLU A 72 -1.67 6.48 12.03
N ARG A 73 -2.93 6.81 11.73
CA ARG A 73 -4.09 6.02 12.17
C ARG A 73 -4.05 4.58 11.64
N LEU A 74 -3.68 4.42 10.36
CA LEU A 74 -3.53 3.10 9.72
C LEU A 74 -2.32 2.31 10.24
N SER A 75 -1.43 2.92 11.02
CA SER A 75 -0.33 2.19 11.67
C SER A 75 -0.84 1.24 12.76
N THR A 76 -2.05 1.47 13.26
CA THR A 76 -2.76 0.51 14.11
C THR A 76 -3.57 -0.48 13.27
N VAL A 77 -3.23 -1.76 13.35
CA VAL A 77 -3.92 -2.85 12.65
C VAL A 77 -5.40 -2.91 13.02
N GLY A 78 -6.26 -3.15 12.02
CA GLY A 78 -7.70 -3.18 12.18
C GLY A 78 -8.37 -1.80 12.07
N THR A 79 -7.58 -0.73 12.03
CA THR A 79 -8.10 0.61 11.75
C THR A 79 -8.47 0.74 10.28
N SER A 80 -9.54 1.46 10.01
CA SER A 80 -9.91 1.87 8.66
C SER A 80 -10.10 3.37 8.59
N VAL A 81 -9.76 3.93 7.44
CA VAL A 81 -9.94 5.34 7.10
C VAL A 81 -10.71 5.39 5.78
N VAL A 82 -11.70 6.26 5.69
CA VAL A 82 -12.45 6.48 4.46
C VAL A 82 -11.85 7.70 3.76
N VAL A 83 -11.40 7.51 2.53
CA VAL A 83 -10.76 8.52 1.69
C VAL A 83 -11.62 8.66 0.44
N ALA A 84 -12.35 9.77 0.35
CA ALA A 84 -13.45 9.95 -0.61
C ALA A 84 -14.47 8.78 -0.54
N ASP A 85 -14.49 7.93 -1.55
CA ASP A 85 -15.37 6.77 -1.71
C ASP A 85 -14.66 5.43 -1.53
N VAL A 86 -13.40 5.44 -1.11
CA VAL A 86 -12.56 4.26 -0.91
C VAL A 86 -12.29 4.04 0.57
N THR A 87 -12.53 2.82 1.02
CA THR A 87 -12.20 2.41 2.39
C THR A 87 -10.78 1.86 2.41
N VAL A 88 -9.87 2.50 3.14
CA VAL A 88 -8.51 2.01 3.34
C VAL A 88 -8.44 1.32 4.69
N SER A 89 -8.11 0.02 4.71
CA SER A 89 -8.05 -0.77 5.94
C SER A 89 -6.65 -1.28 6.18
N SER A 90 -6.18 -1.15 7.43
CA SER A 90 -4.92 -1.71 7.89
C SER A 90 -5.10 -3.17 8.28
N VAL A 91 -4.35 -4.06 7.62
CA VAL A 91 -4.42 -5.51 7.86
C VAL A 91 -3.08 -6.07 8.37
N PRO A 92 -3.10 -7.14 9.19
CA PRO A 92 -1.86 -7.77 9.63
C PRO A 92 -1.08 -8.32 8.43
N ASN A 93 0.26 -8.31 8.51
CA ASN A 93 1.11 -8.89 7.47
C ASN A 93 0.81 -10.38 7.21
N SER A 94 0.44 -11.15 8.25
CA SER A 94 0.13 -12.59 8.15
C SER A 94 -1.04 -12.89 7.20
N LYS A 95 -2.04 -12.01 7.12
CA LYS A 95 -3.19 -12.13 6.19
C LYS A 95 -2.79 -11.97 4.71
N HIS A 96 -1.62 -11.39 4.45
CA HIS A 96 -1.17 -11.05 3.10
C HIS A 96 -0.14 -12.02 2.50
N TYR A 97 0.51 -12.82 3.35
CA TYR A 97 1.58 -13.74 2.96
C TYR A 97 1.31 -15.22 3.32
N GLY A 98 0.19 -15.53 3.99
CA GLY A 98 -0.14 -16.90 4.39
C GLY A 98 -0.40 -17.85 3.22
N ASP A 99 -1.07 -17.37 2.16
CA ASP A 99 -1.54 -18.22 1.05
C ASP A 99 -0.67 -18.15 -0.20
N ARG A 100 0.52 -17.53 -0.14
CA ARG A 100 1.42 -17.52 -1.29
C ARG A 100 2.12 -18.88 -1.34
N PRO A 101 1.85 -19.74 -2.34
CA PRO A 101 2.70 -20.91 -2.51
C PRO A 101 4.14 -20.42 -2.64
N PRO A 102 5.12 -21.05 -1.97
CA PRO A 102 6.51 -20.72 -2.16
C PRO A 102 6.79 -20.73 -3.67
N GLY A 103 7.37 -19.65 -4.18
CA GLY A 103 7.68 -19.53 -5.61
C GLY A 103 8.52 -20.74 -6.04
N ALA A 104 8.35 -21.18 -7.29
CA ALA A 104 9.09 -22.33 -7.81
C ALA A 104 10.60 -22.09 -7.60
N MET A 105 11.19 -22.84 -6.66
CA MET A 105 12.64 -22.85 -6.48
C MET A 105 13.20 -23.81 -7.50
N TYR A 106 13.85 -23.26 -8.53
CA TYR A 106 14.71 -24.04 -9.39
C TYR A 106 15.98 -24.36 -8.62
N MET A 107 16.04 -25.57 -8.07
CA MET A 107 17.25 -26.14 -7.50
C MET A 107 17.84 -27.08 -8.55
N PRO A 108 18.92 -26.70 -9.28
CA PRO A 108 19.63 -27.65 -10.13
C PRO A 108 20.28 -28.68 -9.21
N THR A 109 19.60 -29.80 -8.97
CA THR A 109 20.20 -30.93 -8.27
C THR A 109 21.17 -31.64 -9.20
N SER A 110 22.42 -31.70 -8.73
CA SER A 110 23.49 -32.62 -9.11
C SER A 110 23.94 -32.56 -10.57
N GLY A 111 25.06 -31.87 -10.78
CA GLY A 111 25.88 -32.07 -11.95
C GLY A 111 26.46 -33.48 -11.94
N ASP A 112 25.92 -34.33 -12.80
CA ASP A 112 26.65 -35.44 -13.38
C ASP A 112 26.71 -35.16 -14.89
N ILE A 113 27.92 -34.90 -15.38
CA ILE A 113 28.21 -34.85 -16.81
C ILE A 113 28.60 -36.27 -17.19
N VAL A 114 27.80 -36.91 -18.04
CA VAL A 114 28.08 -38.20 -18.68
C VAL A 114 29.23 -38.10 -19.67
#